data_AF-G0QNY4-F1
#
_entry.id   AF-G0QNY4-F1
#
_cell.length_a   1.000
_cell.length_b   1.000
_cell.length_c   1.000
_cell.angle_alpha   90.00
_cell.angle_beta   90.00
_cell.angle_gamma   90.00
#
_symmetry.space_group_name_H-M   'P 1'
#
loop_
_entity.id
_entity.type
_entity.pdbx_description
1 polymer ?
#
loop_
_entity_poly.entity_id
_entity_poly.type
_entity_poly.pdbx_seq_one_letter_code
_entity_poly.pdbx_strand_id
1 'polypeptide(L)'
;MITVGYGDINPQNNIEIVICSIAMMIACGVFAYAVNSVGTIFQEFFAFEKELKYNMNVINTFMANKKISRKLQEQIQQYLDYYWREQLTKNSDLEQKIINQLSDNLKEQLLMEANKQILINTPIFKTNFSENIIPRIIPLIKELHYTPNEKIFDHSDIIDNQIYFIEKGKVEICINYRNPCLRKEKAQTKMYQLTSGDNFGELGFFTGLGRNFTIITQSFCSLLTIKRADFIQLLQEFPEDYEKFCYIRDMILYQNDYQKLGLKCFCCLKQNHLIDQCPIIHYIPNKFKTIYNESIGAPQFHRQKCVRKNNKAQHKNKTRTIQDDALNFVDDYEDIIDLYIKQNINYDSDNDEEQSDDKLPYLTNEKENLQEKKVKNTVYSGKKQNKNEIYNKKLTNYYFKLIKVVF
;
A
#
# COMPACT_ATOMS: atom_id res chain seq x y z
N MET A 1 22.21 39.97 60.66
CA MET A 1 23.65 40.28 60.77
C MET A 1 24.41 39.19 60.01
N ILE A 2 25.30 39.54 59.08
CA ILE A 2 25.96 38.56 58.18
C ILE A 2 27.32 38.10 58.76
N THR A 3 27.55 38.34 60.06
CA THR A 3 28.77 37.96 60.80
C THR A 3 30.10 38.40 60.16
N VAL A 4 30.11 39.44 59.32
CA VAL A 4 31.31 39.93 58.62
C VAL A 4 32.30 40.61 59.59
N GLY A 5 31.79 41.41 60.53
CA GLY A 5 32.58 41.97 61.63
C GLY A 5 33.80 42.79 61.22
N TYR A 6 33.60 43.97 60.63
CA TYR A 6 34.69 44.85 60.19
C TYR A 6 35.60 45.35 61.33
N GLY A 7 35.07 45.46 62.56
CA GLY A 7 35.86 45.76 63.77
C GLY A 7 36.24 47.24 63.93
N ASP A 8 35.70 48.10 63.07
CA ASP A 8 35.84 49.56 63.08
C ASP A 8 35.08 50.25 64.22
N ILE A 9 33.96 49.67 64.65
CA ILE A 9 33.18 50.14 65.80
C ILE A 9 33.02 48.98 66.80
N ASN A 10 33.49 49.17 68.03
CA ASN A 10 33.45 48.17 69.10
C ASN A 10 32.87 48.73 70.41
N PRO A 11 32.19 47.89 71.22
CA PRO A 11 31.65 48.32 72.51
C PRO A 11 32.78 48.64 73.48
N GLN A 12 32.69 49.77 74.17
CA GLN A 12 33.70 50.23 75.14
C GLN A 12 33.17 50.13 76.57
N ASN A 13 31.87 50.31 76.78
CA ASN A 13 31.25 50.23 78.10
C ASN A 13 30.80 48.79 78.44
N ASN A 14 30.87 48.42 79.72
CA ASN A 14 30.39 47.12 80.21
C ASN A 14 28.92 46.86 79.83
N ILE A 15 28.08 47.89 79.82
CA ILE A 15 26.67 47.79 79.41
C ILE A 15 26.55 47.52 77.90
N GLU A 16 27.36 48.19 77.08
CA GLU A 16 27.39 47.99 75.62
C GLU A 16 27.86 46.56 75.27
N ILE A 17 28.84 46.03 76.01
CA ILE A 17 29.34 44.66 75.85
C ILE A 17 28.23 43.64 76.11
N VAL A 18 27.44 43.82 77.17
CA VAL A 18 26.33 42.92 77.51
C VAL A 18 25.23 42.97 76.44
N ILE A 19 24.84 44.17 76.00
CA ILE A 19 23.83 44.35 74.94
C ILE A 19 24.31 43.74 73.62
N CYS A 20 25.56 43.98 73.22
CA CYS A 20 26.14 43.39 72.02
C CYS A 20 26.18 41.86 72.10
N SER A 21 26.51 41.29 73.27
CA SER A 21 26.53 39.84 73.47
C SER A 21 25.14 39.20 73.28
N ILE A 22 24.10 39.81 73.84
CA ILE A 22 22.71 39.35 73.67
C ILE A 22 22.26 39.51 72.21
N ALA A 23 22.55 40.66 71.60
CA ALA A 23 22.21 40.93 70.20
C ALA A 23 22.91 39.95 69.24
N MET A 24 24.17 39.59 69.49
CA MET A 24 24.91 38.58 68.75
C MET A 24 24.26 37.19 68.88
N MET A 25 23.82 36.81 70.08
CA MET A 25 23.15 35.53 70.32
C MET A 25 21.82 35.43 69.52
N ILE A 26 21.01 36.49 69.56
CA ILE A 26 19.76 36.57 68.78
C ILE A 26 20.07 36.56 67.28
N ALA A 27 21.07 37.31 66.84
CA ALA A 27 21.46 37.40 65.44
C ALA A 27 21.93 36.03 64.88
N CYS A 28 22.66 35.24 65.67
CA CYS A 28 23.02 33.87 65.31
C CYS A 28 21.78 32.98 65.12
N GLY A 29 20.78 33.07 66.00
CA GLY A 29 19.54 32.31 65.87
C GLY A 29 18.76 32.66 64.60
N VAL A 30 18.62 33.96 64.30
CA VAL A 30 17.95 34.43 63.08
C VAL A 30 18.73 33.99 61.82
N PHE A 31 20.06 34.03 61.85
CA PHE A 31 20.87 33.56 60.73
C PHE A 31 20.71 32.05 60.50
N ALA A 32 20.76 31.24 61.56
CA ALA A 32 20.55 29.80 61.45
C ALA A 32 19.15 29.46 60.88
N TYR A 33 18.11 30.17 61.31
CA TYR A 33 16.77 30.04 60.76
C TYR A 33 16.71 30.41 59.27
N ALA A 34 17.33 31.53 58.88
CA ALA A 34 17.35 31.97 57.49
C ALA A 34 18.06 30.94 56.58
N VAL A 35 19.21 30.40 57.01
CA VAL A 35 19.92 29.35 56.25
C VAL A 35 19.09 28.07 56.14
N ASN A 36 18.42 27.65 57.22
CA ASN A 36 17.52 26.50 57.18
C ASN A 36 16.37 26.72 56.19
N SER A 37 15.73 27.90 56.23
CA SER A 37 14.63 28.24 55.31
C SER A 37 15.08 28.28 53.85
N VAL A 38 16.28 28.78 53.56
CA VAL A 38 16.85 28.70 52.19
C VAL A 38 17.08 27.23 51.80
N GLY A 39 17.54 26.41 52.75
CA GLY A 39 17.70 24.98 52.56
C GLY A 39 16.39 24.26 52.21
N THR A 40 15.30 24.56 52.92
CA THR A 40 13.98 23.97 52.63
C THR A 40 13.46 24.39 51.26
N ILE A 41 13.63 25.67 50.90
CA ILE A 41 13.26 26.18 49.57
C ILE A 41 14.02 25.43 48.47
N PHE A 42 15.34 25.22 48.64
CA PHE A 42 16.11 24.46 47.66
C PHE A 42 15.68 22.99 47.58
N GLN A 43 15.36 22.36 48.71
CA GLN A 43 14.88 20.99 48.72
C GLN A 43 13.56 20.87 47.96
N GLU A 44 12.62 21.79 48.16
CA GLU A 44 11.35 21.84 47.43
C GLU A 44 11.58 22.12 45.93
N PHE A 45 12.45 23.08 45.61
CA PHE A 45 12.75 23.45 44.22
C PHE A 45 13.35 22.28 43.41
N PHE A 46 14.22 21.49 44.03
CA PHE A 46 14.87 20.34 43.37
C PHE A 46 14.18 19.00 43.63
N ALA A 47 13.11 18.94 44.44
CA ALA A 47 12.42 17.70 44.79
C ALA A 47 11.99 16.92 43.54
N PHE A 48 11.39 17.65 42.58
CA PHE A 48 10.89 17.07 41.34
C PHE A 48 12.01 16.54 40.43
N GLU A 49 13.07 17.33 40.18
CA GLU A 49 14.20 16.87 39.37
C GLU A 49 14.87 15.63 39.97
N LYS A 50 14.94 15.58 41.31
CA LYS A 50 15.46 14.42 42.04
C LYS A 50 14.58 13.19 41.82
N GLU A 51 13.26 13.35 41.85
CA GLU A 51 12.31 12.27 41.55
C GLU A 51 12.44 11.76 40.11
N LEU A 52 12.50 12.65 39.11
CA LEU A 52 12.70 12.24 37.71
C LEU A 52 14.01 11.48 37.50
N LYS A 53 15.12 11.99 38.07
CA LYS A 53 16.42 11.31 38.00
C LYS A 53 16.37 9.94 38.68
N TYR A 54 15.69 9.85 39.82
CA TYR A 54 15.50 8.58 40.52
C TYR A 54 14.72 7.58 39.66
N ASN A 55 13.57 7.98 39.10
CA ASN A 55 12.76 7.12 38.24
C ASN A 55 13.53 6.66 36.99
N MET A 56 14.31 7.55 36.37
CA MET A 56 15.17 7.22 35.24
C MET A 56 16.26 6.19 35.62
N ASN A 57 16.85 6.31 36.80
CA ASN A 57 17.85 5.35 37.28
C ASN A 57 17.25 3.97 37.54
N VAL A 58 16.04 3.91 38.09
CA VAL A 58 15.32 2.64 38.33
C VAL A 58 15.06 1.91 37.01
N ILE A 59 14.52 2.59 36.00
CA ILE A 59 14.25 1.96 34.71
C ILE A 59 15.55 1.56 33.99
N ASN A 60 16.60 2.39 34.04
CA ASN A 60 17.89 2.06 33.45
C ASN A 60 18.51 0.81 34.08
N THR A 61 18.40 0.68 35.40
CA THR A 61 18.85 -0.52 36.11
C THR A 61 18.07 -1.75 35.69
N PHE A 62 16.74 -1.63 35.56
CA PHE A 62 15.90 -2.72 35.06
C PHE A 62 16.29 -3.15 33.63
N MET A 63 16.46 -2.19 32.71
CA MET A 63 16.82 -2.45 31.31
C MET A 63 18.21 -3.08 31.18
N ALA A 64 19.16 -2.66 32.02
CA ALA A 64 20.50 -3.24 32.08
C ALA A 64 20.45 -4.70 32.58
N ASN A 65 19.71 -4.96 33.66
CA ASN A 65 19.55 -6.31 34.21
C ASN A 65 18.91 -7.28 33.23
N LYS A 66 17.95 -6.81 32.42
CA LYS A 66 17.26 -7.61 31.39
C LYS A 66 17.99 -7.67 30.05
N LYS A 67 19.16 -7.03 29.90
CA LYS A 67 19.96 -6.97 28.66
C LYS A 67 19.12 -6.54 27.44
N ILE A 68 18.29 -5.52 27.62
CA ILE A 68 17.45 -4.98 26.55
C ILE A 68 18.33 -4.33 25.46
N SER A 69 17.92 -4.44 24.19
CA SER A 69 18.65 -3.83 23.06
C SER A 69 18.82 -2.32 23.23
N ARG A 70 20.00 -1.80 22.85
CA ARG A 70 20.32 -0.36 22.99
C ARG A 70 19.31 0.56 22.30
N LYS A 71 18.85 0.15 21.11
CA LYS A 71 17.85 0.88 20.33
C LYS A 71 16.53 1.05 21.12
N LEU A 72 16.05 -0.02 21.75
CA LEU A 72 14.81 0.05 22.54
C LEU A 72 15.02 0.86 23.83
N GLN A 73 16.20 0.77 24.46
CA GLN A 73 16.53 1.59 25.64
C GLN A 73 16.46 3.09 25.32
N GLU A 74 17.05 3.51 24.21
CA GLU A 74 17.02 4.92 23.77
C GLU A 74 15.60 5.39 23.46
N GLN A 75 14.79 4.54 22.84
CA GLN A 75 13.36 4.83 22.60
C GLN A 75 12.59 5.01 23.92
N ILE A 76 12.81 4.13 24.90
CA ILE A 76 12.16 4.22 26.21
C ILE A 76 12.60 5.47 26.96
N GLN A 77 13.89 5.81 26.96
CA GLN A 77 14.40 7.01 27.63
C GLN A 77 13.83 8.29 27.00
N GLN A 78 13.84 8.39 25.67
CA GLN A 78 13.24 9.52 24.95
C GLN A 78 11.74 9.64 25.23
N TYR A 79 11.04 8.50 25.31
CA TYR A 79 9.63 8.48 25.69
C TYR A 79 9.41 9.04 27.10
N LEU A 80 10.12 8.51 28.10
CA LEU A 80 9.94 8.91 29.50
C LEU A 80 10.32 10.38 29.73
N ASP A 81 11.43 10.84 29.12
CA ASP A 81 11.85 12.24 29.20
C ASP A 81 10.78 13.18 28.64
N TYR A 82 10.17 12.83 27.50
CA TYR A 82 9.07 13.61 26.97
C TYR A 82 7.82 13.48 27.86
N TYR A 83 7.43 12.28 28.24
CA TYR A 83 6.23 12.01 29.03
C TYR A 83 6.25 12.86 30.31
N TRP A 84 7.37 12.86 31.04
CA TRP A 84 7.52 13.68 32.24
C TRP A 84 7.58 15.19 31.95
N ARG A 85 8.14 15.62 30.82
CA ARG A 85 8.11 17.05 30.40
C ARG A 85 6.71 17.50 30.00
N GLU A 86 5.91 16.64 29.38
CA GLU A 86 4.51 16.95 29.05
C GLU A 86 3.66 16.95 30.34
N GLN A 87 3.90 15.99 31.24
CA GLN A 87 3.28 15.94 32.57
C GLN A 87 3.52 17.24 33.35
N LEU A 88 4.71 17.83 33.26
CA LEU A 88 5.04 19.13 33.86
C LEU A 88 4.17 20.28 33.34
N THR A 89 3.86 20.27 32.05
CA THR A 89 3.03 21.31 31.43
C THR A 89 1.53 21.09 31.63
N LYS A 90 1.10 19.84 31.80
CA LYS A 90 -0.32 19.49 31.87
C LYS A 90 -0.81 19.03 33.23
N ASN A 91 0.04 18.74 34.21
CA ASN A 91 -0.38 18.19 35.51
C ASN A 91 -1.42 17.05 35.37
N SER A 92 -1.36 16.25 34.30
CA SER A 92 -2.49 15.39 33.87
C SER A 92 -2.95 14.41 34.96
N ASP A 93 -2.03 13.88 35.77
CA ASP A 93 -2.39 13.04 36.93
C ASP A 93 -3.16 13.82 38.01
N LEU A 94 -2.78 15.07 38.25
CA LEU A 94 -3.51 15.95 39.16
C LEU A 94 -4.85 16.36 38.54
N GLU A 95 -4.91 16.61 37.24
CA GLU A 95 -6.17 16.88 36.53
C GLU A 95 -7.13 15.71 36.70
N GLN A 96 -6.71 14.48 36.44
CA GLN A 96 -7.57 13.30 36.64
C GLN A 96 -7.97 13.11 38.10
N LYS A 97 -7.06 13.35 39.05
CA LYS A 97 -7.39 13.32 40.49
C LYS A 97 -8.43 14.37 40.86
N ILE A 98 -8.30 15.60 40.37
CA ILE A 98 -9.23 16.70 40.61
C ILE A 98 -10.58 16.40 39.94
N ILE A 99 -10.58 15.93 38.70
CA ILE A 99 -11.80 15.55 37.97
C ILE A 99 -12.54 14.43 38.71
N ASN A 100 -11.82 13.47 39.31
CA ASN A 100 -12.43 12.41 40.11
C ASN A 100 -12.92 12.86 41.50
N GLN A 101 -12.56 14.07 41.96
CA GLN A 101 -13.14 14.68 43.17
C GLN A 101 -14.47 15.42 42.87
N LEU A 102 -14.77 15.69 41.60
CA LEU A 102 -16.04 16.30 41.20
C LEU A 102 -17.20 15.31 41.39
N SER A 103 -18.40 15.85 41.63
CA SER A 103 -19.63 15.03 41.57
C SER A 103 -19.84 14.52 40.14
N ASP A 104 -20.47 13.35 40.00
CA ASP A 104 -20.67 12.70 38.70
C ASP A 104 -21.35 13.64 37.68
N ASN A 105 -22.35 14.41 38.11
CA ASN A 105 -23.03 15.40 37.27
C ASN A 105 -22.08 16.50 36.76
N LEU A 106 -21.20 17.03 37.62
CA LEU A 106 -20.25 18.09 37.23
C LEU A 106 -19.15 17.53 36.32
N LYS A 107 -18.71 16.30 36.59
CA LYS A 107 -17.74 15.59 35.76
C LYS A 107 -18.29 15.35 34.35
N GLU A 108 -19.54 14.88 34.24
CA GLU A 108 -20.21 14.71 32.95
C GLU A 108 -20.34 16.03 32.19
N GLN A 109 -20.75 17.11 32.87
CA GLN A 109 -20.85 18.44 32.26
C GLN A 109 -19.49 18.96 31.75
N LEU A 110 -18.43 18.81 32.54
CA LEU A 110 -17.08 19.21 32.15
C LEU A 110 -16.59 18.43 30.93
N LEU A 111 -16.72 17.10 30.94
CA LEU A 111 -16.33 16.25 29.81
C LEU A 111 -17.18 16.57 28.57
N MET A 112 -18.47 16.85 28.78
CA MET A 112 -19.37 17.29 27.73
C MET A 112 -18.86 18.58 27.08
N GLU A 113 -18.55 19.62 27.84
CA GLU A 113 -18.05 20.88 27.27
C GLU A 113 -16.67 20.73 26.60
N ALA A 114 -15.76 19.96 27.21
CA ALA A 114 -14.41 19.75 26.67
C ALA A 114 -14.43 19.03 25.30
N ASN A 115 -15.19 17.93 25.20
CA ASN A 115 -15.17 17.06 24.02
C ASN A 115 -16.22 17.44 22.96
N LYS A 116 -17.24 18.21 23.32
CA LYS A 116 -18.31 18.63 22.39
C LYS A 116 -17.77 19.40 21.19
N GLN A 117 -16.78 20.25 21.37
CA GLN A 117 -16.20 21.02 20.26
C GLN A 117 -15.57 20.11 19.20
N ILE A 118 -14.91 19.03 19.61
CA ILE A 118 -14.25 18.10 18.70
C ILE A 118 -15.26 17.33 17.85
N LEU A 119 -16.36 16.86 18.47
CA LEU A 119 -17.43 16.18 17.76
C LEU A 119 -18.19 17.11 16.79
N ILE A 120 -18.47 18.35 17.19
CA ILE A 120 -19.15 19.34 16.34
C ILE A 120 -18.27 19.74 15.15
N ASN A 121 -16.97 19.90 15.36
CA ASN A 121 -16.05 20.27 14.29
C ASN A 121 -15.82 19.12 13.30
N THR A 122 -16.05 17.87 13.71
CA THR A 122 -15.90 16.73 12.83
C THR A 122 -17.10 16.61 11.87
N PRO A 123 -16.89 16.68 10.55
CA PRO A 123 -17.98 16.68 9.56
C PRO A 123 -18.80 15.38 9.59
N ILE A 124 -18.16 14.26 9.91
CA ILE A 124 -18.79 12.92 9.93
C ILE A 124 -19.95 12.85 10.92
N PHE A 125 -19.77 13.40 12.13
CA PHE A 125 -20.80 13.34 13.18
C PHE A 125 -21.85 14.45 13.00
N LYS A 126 -21.40 15.66 12.65
CA LYS A 126 -22.29 16.81 12.46
C LYS A 126 -23.30 16.64 11.32
N THR A 127 -22.90 16.05 10.20
CA THR A 127 -23.77 15.98 9.00
C THR A 127 -24.67 14.75 8.98
N ASN A 128 -24.27 13.66 9.63
CA ASN A 128 -24.94 12.37 9.48
C ASN A 128 -25.82 11.97 10.66
N PHE A 129 -25.62 12.56 11.86
CA PHE A 129 -26.29 12.13 13.08
C PHE A 129 -27.10 13.26 13.73
N SER A 130 -28.11 12.90 14.52
CA SER A 130 -28.93 13.87 15.26
C SER A 130 -28.15 14.57 16.38
N GLU A 131 -28.47 15.83 16.69
CA GLU A 131 -27.85 16.54 17.82
C GLU A 131 -28.11 15.87 19.17
N ASN A 132 -29.20 15.10 19.28
CA ASN A 132 -29.58 14.39 20.50
C ASN A 132 -28.62 13.24 20.85
N ILE A 133 -27.92 12.66 19.86
CA ILE A 133 -27.02 11.54 20.08
C ILE A 133 -25.61 11.99 20.49
N ILE A 134 -25.20 13.20 20.07
CA ILE A 134 -23.90 13.80 20.37
C ILE A 134 -23.58 13.78 21.88
N PRO A 135 -24.45 14.26 22.80
CA PRO A 135 -24.14 14.25 24.23
C PRO A 135 -23.93 12.84 24.78
N ARG A 136 -24.62 11.83 24.24
CA ARG A 136 -24.47 10.43 24.68
C ARG A 136 -23.19 9.78 24.17
N ILE A 137 -22.64 10.25 23.05
CA ILE A 137 -21.37 9.75 22.49
C ILE A 137 -20.18 10.19 23.34
N ILE A 138 -20.24 11.39 23.94
CA ILE A 138 -19.13 11.97 24.70
C ILE A 138 -18.56 11.06 25.80
N PRO A 139 -19.36 10.44 26.68
CA PRO A 139 -18.82 9.53 27.71
C PRO A 139 -18.14 8.27 27.15
N LEU A 140 -18.37 7.92 25.87
CA LEU A 140 -17.68 6.80 25.22
C LEU A 140 -16.28 7.17 24.72
N ILE A 141 -15.95 8.46 24.66
CA ILE A 141 -14.66 8.95 24.21
C ILE A 141 -13.58 8.58 25.23
N LYS A 142 -12.49 7.99 24.74
CA LYS A 142 -11.31 7.69 25.54
C LYS A 142 -10.11 8.43 24.99
N GLU A 143 -9.30 9.00 25.88
CA GLU A 143 -8.03 9.60 25.50
C GLU A 143 -6.93 8.53 25.44
N LEU A 144 -6.10 8.61 24.40
CA LEU A 144 -4.96 7.75 24.16
C LEU A 144 -3.73 8.61 23.84
N HIS A 145 -2.59 8.24 24.42
CA HIS A 145 -1.32 8.90 24.15
C HIS A 145 -0.38 7.93 23.44
N TYR A 146 0.21 8.41 22.35
CA TYR A 146 1.18 7.64 21.56
C TYR A 146 2.52 8.34 21.47
N THR A 147 3.58 7.53 21.41
CA THR A 147 4.97 7.97 21.31
C THR A 147 5.39 8.15 19.85
N PRO A 148 6.42 8.95 19.52
CA PRO A 148 6.90 9.09 18.16
C PRO A 148 7.39 7.77 17.58
N ASN A 149 7.13 7.54 16.29
CA ASN A 149 7.44 6.31 15.55
C ASN A 149 6.73 5.05 16.08
N GLU A 150 5.67 5.24 16.86
CA GLU A 150 4.80 4.17 17.29
C GLU A 150 3.72 3.93 16.24
N LYS A 151 3.41 2.66 16.02
CA LYS A 151 2.36 2.26 15.10
C LYS A 151 1.05 2.18 15.85
N ILE A 152 0.05 2.93 15.37
CA ILE A 152 -1.30 2.92 15.96
C ILE A 152 -2.04 1.66 15.52
N PHE A 153 -2.09 1.41 14.21
CA PHE A 153 -2.62 0.17 13.66
C PHE A 153 -1.93 -0.19 12.35
N ASP A 154 -1.98 -1.47 12.03
CA ASP A 154 -1.38 -2.05 10.85
C ASP A 154 -2.36 -2.11 9.67
N HIS A 155 -1.81 -2.21 8.46
CA HIS A 155 -2.63 -2.57 7.30
C HIS A 155 -3.16 -3.99 7.54
N SER A 156 -4.44 -4.24 7.27
CA SER A 156 -5.16 -5.50 7.48
C SER A 156 -5.46 -5.92 8.92
N ASP A 157 -5.28 -5.03 9.91
CA ASP A 157 -5.82 -5.27 11.24
C ASP A 157 -7.35 -5.19 11.22
N ILE A 158 -8.02 -6.21 11.76
CA ILE A 158 -9.49 -6.34 11.81
C ILE A 158 -10.00 -6.12 13.25
N ILE A 159 -9.11 -6.23 14.24
CA ILE A 159 -9.45 -6.28 15.67
C ILE A 159 -9.82 -4.90 16.20
N ASP A 160 -9.14 -3.85 15.73
CA ASP A 160 -9.35 -2.49 16.20
C ASP A 160 -10.21 -1.68 15.24
N ASN A 161 -11.53 -1.89 15.28
CA ASN A 161 -12.50 -1.01 14.62
C ASN A 161 -12.86 0.14 15.55
N GLN A 162 -12.04 1.19 15.54
CA GLN A 162 -12.23 2.41 16.33
C GLN A 162 -11.95 3.64 15.44
N ILE A 163 -12.62 4.74 15.70
CA ILE A 163 -12.33 6.01 15.03
C ILE A 163 -11.45 6.86 15.94
N TYR A 164 -10.46 7.53 15.36
CA TYR A 164 -9.51 8.37 16.10
C TYR A 164 -9.61 9.83 15.65
N PHE A 165 -9.49 10.74 16.61
CA PHE A 165 -9.41 12.18 16.40
C PHE A 165 -8.09 12.69 16.94
N ILE A 166 -7.38 13.50 16.17
CA ILE A 166 -6.10 14.07 16.59
C ILE A 166 -6.36 15.35 17.36
N GLU A 167 -6.19 15.33 18.68
CA GLU A 167 -6.25 16.54 19.49
C GLU A 167 -4.93 17.32 19.35
N LYS A 168 -3.79 16.63 19.54
CA LYS A 168 -2.44 17.21 19.46
C LYS A 168 -1.48 16.24 18.79
N GLY A 169 -0.55 16.79 18.02
CA GLY A 169 0.52 16.03 17.38
C GLY A 169 0.30 15.78 15.89
N LYS A 170 1.18 14.94 15.33
CA LYS A 170 1.31 14.68 13.90
C LYS A 170 1.44 13.19 13.63
N VAL A 171 0.66 12.72 12.67
CA VAL A 171 0.51 11.31 12.34
C VAL A 171 0.76 11.12 10.84
N GLU A 172 1.36 10.01 10.45
CA GLU A 172 1.71 9.70 9.07
C GLU A 172 1.03 8.43 8.60
N ILE A 173 0.46 8.51 7.40
CA ILE A 173 -0.16 7.39 6.69
C ILE A 173 0.90 6.74 5.80
N CYS A 174 1.15 5.48 6.06
CA CYS A 174 2.07 4.63 5.32
C CYS A 174 1.30 3.54 4.57
N ILE A 175 1.66 3.32 3.32
CA ILE A 175 1.10 2.24 2.50
C ILE A 175 2.22 1.27 2.16
N ASN A 176 2.01 0.00 2.46
CA ASN A 176 2.95 -1.06 2.13
C ASN A 176 2.73 -1.48 0.67
N TYR A 177 3.50 -0.91 -0.27
CA TYR A 177 3.49 -1.40 -1.64
C TYR A 177 4.56 -2.49 -1.83
N ARG A 178 4.18 -3.65 -2.37
CA ARG A 178 5.16 -4.63 -2.86
C ARG A 178 5.68 -4.12 -4.20
N ASN A 179 6.87 -3.52 -4.21
CA ASN A 179 7.51 -3.14 -5.45
C ASN A 179 7.96 -4.42 -6.20
N PRO A 180 7.39 -4.77 -7.37
CA PRO A 180 7.69 -6.03 -8.05
C PRO A 180 9.18 -6.20 -8.41
N CYS A 181 9.89 -5.07 -8.52
CA CYS A 181 11.29 -5.00 -8.92
C CYS A 181 12.28 -5.19 -7.76
N LEU A 182 11.87 -4.90 -6.52
CA LEU A 182 12.73 -4.98 -5.33
C LEU A 182 12.34 -6.22 -4.52
N ARG A 183 12.99 -7.34 -4.83
CA ARG A 183 12.69 -8.68 -4.29
C ARG A 183 12.88 -8.84 -2.77
N LYS A 184 13.37 -7.85 -2.01
CA LYS A 184 13.78 -8.05 -0.61
C LYS A 184 13.41 -6.99 0.42
N GLU A 185 12.85 -5.85 0.07
CA GLU A 185 12.48 -4.85 1.10
C GLU A 185 11.05 -4.35 0.89
N LYS A 186 10.23 -4.49 1.95
CA LYS A 186 8.96 -3.77 2.06
C LYS A 186 9.30 -2.28 2.18
N ALA A 187 9.43 -1.60 1.05
CA ALA A 187 9.57 -0.15 1.07
C ALA A 187 8.26 0.43 1.60
N GLN A 188 8.28 0.92 2.84
CA GLN A 188 7.19 1.72 3.41
C GLN A 188 7.30 3.11 2.81
N THR A 189 6.43 3.42 1.86
CA THR A 189 6.37 4.76 1.28
C THR A 189 5.44 5.61 2.14
N LYS A 190 6.00 6.70 2.66
CA LYS A 190 5.31 7.77 3.35
C LYS A 190 4.44 8.52 2.35
N MET A 191 3.13 8.61 2.59
CA MET A 191 2.18 9.15 1.61
C MET A 191 1.59 10.48 2.05
N TYR A 192 1.08 10.55 3.28
CA TYR A 192 0.31 11.70 3.73
C TYR A 192 0.47 11.92 5.23
N GLN A 193 0.46 13.18 5.64
CA GLN A 193 0.59 13.59 7.03
C GLN A 193 -0.71 14.22 7.50
N LEU A 194 -1.24 13.70 8.61
CA LEU A 194 -2.38 14.24 9.33
C LEU A 194 -1.91 15.09 10.51
N THR A 195 -2.66 16.17 10.76
CA THR A 195 -2.34 17.16 11.79
C THR A 195 -3.46 17.27 12.82
N SER A 196 -3.26 18.11 13.84
CA SER A 196 -4.24 18.33 14.90
C SER A 196 -5.54 18.90 14.32
N GLY A 197 -6.68 18.32 14.70
CA GLY A 197 -8.01 18.61 14.14
C GLY A 197 -8.46 17.61 13.06
N ASP A 198 -7.54 16.84 12.49
CA ASP A 198 -7.91 15.79 11.54
C ASP A 198 -8.36 14.51 12.26
N ASN A 199 -9.15 13.71 11.57
CA ASN A 199 -9.68 12.44 12.03
C ASN A 199 -9.33 11.31 11.05
N PHE A 200 -9.19 10.10 11.57
CA PHE A 200 -8.85 8.93 10.77
C PHE A 200 -9.47 7.65 11.29
N GLY A 201 -9.60 6.67 10.40
CA GLY A 201 -10.10 5.35 10.74
C GLY A 201 -11.61 5.16 10.61
N GLU A 202 -12.27 6.17 10.07
CA GLU A 202 -13.69 6.18 9.74
C GLU A 202 -14.12 4.99 8.86
N LEU A 203 -13.32 4.59 7.87
CA LEU A 203 -13.67 3.45 6.99
C LEU A 203 -13.87 2.15 7.77
N GLY A 204 -12.90 1.76 8.61
CA GLY A 204 -13.02 0.57 9.46
C GLY A 204 -14.12 0.72 10.51
N PHE A 205 -14.32 1.94 11.02
CA PHE A 205 -15.36 2.24 11.98
C PHE A 205 -16.78 2.05 11.44
N PHE A 206 -17.08 2.38 10.18
CA PHE A 206 -18.42 2.19 9.58
C PHE A 206 -18.59 0.84 8.87
N THR A 207 -17.58 0.37 8.15
CA THR A 207 -17.69 -0.88 7.37
C THR A 207 -17.42 -2.13 8.20
N GLY A 208 -16.61 -2.04 9.26
CA GLY A 208 -16.10 -3.20 9.99
C GLY A 208 -15.06 -4.01 9.20
N LEU A 209 -14.62 -3.53 8.03
CA LEU A 209 -13.55 -4.13 7.25
C LEU A 209 -12.18 -3.82 7.87
N GLY A 210 -11.18 -4.63 7.51
CA GLY A 210 -9.80 -4.41 7.93
C GLY A 210 -9.24 -3.05 7.47
N ARG A 211 -8.21 -2.58 8.16
CA ARG A 211 -7.58 -1.28 7.87
C ARG A 211 -6.87 -1.27 6.51
N ASN A 212 -7.11 -0.22 5.72
CA ASN A 212 -6.54 -0.05 4.37
C ASN A 212 -5.12 0.53 4.36
N PHE A 213 -4.68 1.12 5.47
CA PHE A 213 -3.38 1.77 5.57
C PHE A 213 -2.78 1.56 6.95
N THR A 214 -1.47 1.71 7.02
CA THR A 214 -0.73 1.68 8.27
C THR A 214 -0.57 3.11 8.78
N ILE A 215 -0.78 3.32 10.06
CA ILE A 215 -0.58 4.63 10.68
C ILE A 215 0.59 4.58 11.65
N ILE A 216 1.51 5.53 11.51
CA ILE A 216 2.67 5.71 12.38
C ILE A 216 2.69 7.15 12.87
N THR A 217 2.90 7.35 14.15
CA THR A 217 3.07 8.69 14.74
C THR A 217 4.43 9.27 14.37
N GLN A 218 4.48 10.58 14.10
CA GLN A 218 5.76 11.29 13.88
C GLN A 218 6.22 12.06 15.11
N SER A 219 5.26 12.60 15.85
CA SER A 219 5.49 13.25 17.13
C SER A 219 4.73 12.49 18.21
N PHE A 220 4.86 12.95 19.45
CA PHE A 220 3.92 12.59 20.48
C PHE A 220 2.53 13.07 20.08
N CYS A 221 1.55 12.21 20.29
CA CYS A 221 0.18 12.43 19.87
C CYS A 221 -0.78 12.16 21.02
N SER A 222 -1.65 13.14 21.31
CA SER A 222 -2.86 12.95 22.11
C SER A 222 -4.02 12.73 21.15
N LEU A 223 -4.63 11.55 21.24
CA LEU A 223 -5.73 11.13 20.38
C LEU A 223 -6.95 10.82 21.22
N LEU A 224 -8.12 11.16 20.69
CA LEU A 224 -9.40 10.70 21.23
C LEU A 224 -9.88 9.53 20.38
N THR A 225 -10.38 8.47 21.02
CA THR A 225 -10.90 7.28 20.34
C THR A 225 -12.33 6.97 20.76
N ILE A 226 -13.11 6.44 19.81
CA ILE A 226 -14.43 5.86 20.06
C ILE A 226 -14.44 4.44 19.48
N LYS A 227 -14.80 3.47 20.32
CA LYS A 227 -14.93 2.07 19.90
C LYS A 227 -16.21 1.86 19.11
N ARG A 228 -16.13 1.11 18.01
CA ARG A 228 -17.31 0.75 17.19
C ARG A 228 -18.36 -0.03 17.99
N ALA A 229 -17.95 -0.97 18.84
CA ALA A 229 -18.88 -1.79 19.61
C ALA A 229 -19.75 -0.93 20.54
N ASP A 230 -19.11 -0.08 21.34
CA ASP A 230 -19.76 0.84 22.28
C ASP A 230 -20.70 1.81 21.52
N PHE A 231 -20.27 2.31 20.36
CA PHE A 231 -21.09 3.18 19.51
C PHE A 231 -22.33 2.47 18.93
N ILE A 232 -22.19 1.22 18.46
CA ILE A 232 -23.33 0.46 17.93
C ILE A 232 -24.34 0.16 19.04
N GLN A 233 -23.87 -0.18 20.24
CA GLN A 233 -24.75 -0.39 21.40
C GLN A 233 -25.57 0.87 21.70
N LEU A 234 -24.93 2.04 21.70
CA LEU A 234 -25.61 3.32 21.90
C LEU A 234 -26.62 3.62 20.78
N LEU A 235 -26.29 3.30 19.53
CA LEU A 235 -27.21 3.50 18.41
C LEU A 235 -28.47 2.62 18.48
N GLN A 236 -28.44 1.47 19.17
CA GLN A 236 -29.64 0.63 19.32
C GLN A 236 -30.76 1.35 20.10
N GLU A 237 -30.42 2.35 20.91
CA GLU A 237 -31.39 3.18 21.62
C GLU A 237 -32.06 4.23 20.71
N PHE A 238 -31.48 4.52 19.53
CA PHE A 238 -31.91 5.54 18.58
C PHE A 238 -32.10 4.96 17.17
N PRO A 239 -33.31 4.48 16.82
CA PRO A 239 -33.54 3.75 15.58
C PRO A 239 -33.25 4.57 14.31
N GLU A 240 -33.61 5.86 14.28
CA GLU A 240 -33.37 6.74 13.12
C GLU A 240 -31.86 6.90 12.82
N ASP A 241 -31.04 7.04 13.85
CA ASP A 241 -29.59 7.20 13.69
C ASP A 241 -28.91 5.87 13.37
N TYR A 242 -29.46 4.74 13.87
CA TYR A 242 -29.03 3.40 13.47
C TYR A 242 -29.29 3.12 11.98
N GLU A 243 -30.45 3.54 11.46
CA GLU A 243 -30.76 3.44 10.04
C GLU A 243 -29.78 4.26 9.18
N LYS A 244 -29.47 5.50 9.59
CA LYS A 244 -28.45 6.32 8.92
C LYS A 244 -27.07 5.67 8.95
N PHE A 245 -26.68 5.07 10.07
CA PHE A 245 -25.44 4.32 10.19
C PHE A 245 -25.37 3.14 9.20
N CYS A 246 -26.44 2.33 9.14
CA CYS A 246 -26.53 1.22 8.19
C CYS A 246 -26.53 1.70 6.74
N TYR A 247 -27.23 2.79 6.44
CA TYR A 247 -27.22 3.42 5.13
C TYR A 247 -25.81 3.84 4.71
N ILE A 248 -25.04 4.49 5.59
CA ILE A 248 -23.66 4.91 5.30
C ILE A 248 -22.78 3.69 5.05
N ARG A 249 -22.90 2.65 5.89
CA ARG A 249 -22.17 1.39 5.72
C ARG A 249 -22.44 0.78 4.35
N ASP A 250 -23.70 0.64 3.97
CA ASP A 250 -24.10 -0.04 2.74
C ASP A 250 -23.71 0.78 1.50
N MET A 251 -23.79 2.11 1.57
CA MET A 251 -23.28 3.00 0.52
C MET A 251 -21.78 2.81 0.27
N ILE A 252 -20.98 2.67 1.32
CA ILE A 252 -19.54 2.46 1.19
C ILE A 252 -19.26 1.07 0.61
N LEU A 253 -19.93 0.03 1.10
CA LEU A 253 -19.66 -1.35 0.69
C LEU A 253 -20.09 -1.65 -0.76
N TYR A 254 -21.21 -1.09 -1.20
CA TYR A 254 -21.78 -1.43 -2.52
C TYR A 254 -21.54 -0.36 -3.59
N GLN A 255 -21.52 0.92 -3.21
CA GLN A 255 -21.40 2.03 -4.17
C GLN A 255 -20.00 2.65 -4.21
N ASN A 256 -19.12 2.33 -3.24
CA ASN A 256 -17.80 2.97 -3.06
C ASN A 256 -17.88 4.51 -3.00
N ASP A 257 -19.01 5.05 -2.54
CA ASP A 257 -19.20 6.48 -2.38
C ASP A 257 -18.78 6.91 -0.97
N TYR A 258 -17.69 7.67 -0.89
CA TYR A 258 -17.12 8.11 0.39
C TYR A 258 -17.49 9.55 0.77
N GLN A 259 -18.42 10.16 0.03
CA GLN A 259 -18.80 11.57 0.19
C GLN A 259 -19.26 11.90 1.62
N LYS A 260 -20.08 11.01 2.21
CA LYS A 260 -20.64 11.18 3.56
C LYS A 260 -19.60 11.13 4.67
N LEU A 261 -18.43 10.53 4.41
CA LEU A 261 -17.31 10.50 5.34
C LEU A 261 -16.34 11.69 5.14
N GLY A 262 -16.57 12.52 4.11
CA GLY A 262 -15.65 13.60 3.75
C GLY A 262 -14.33 13.12 3.14
N LEU A 263 -14.19 11.81 2.88
CA LEU A 263 -12.96 11.22 2.37
C LEU A 263 -12.78 11.51 0.89
N LYS A 264 -11.55 11.86 0.54
CA LYS A 264 -11.13 12.12 -0.83
C LYS A 264 -9.88 11.29 -1.10
N CYS A 265 -9.71 10.83 -2.33
CA CYS A 265 -8.47 10.21 -2.76
C CYS A 265 -7.31 11.19 -2.56
N PHE A 266 -6.26 10.80 -1.82
CA PHE A 266 -5.10 11.64 -1.55
C PHE A 266 -4.35 12.10 -2.81
N CYS A 267 -4.45 11.35 -3.91
CA CYS A 267 -3.81 11.70 -5.18
C CYS A 267 -4.67 12.62 -6.07
N CYS A 268 -5.92 12.25 -6.38
CA CYS A 268 -6.73 12.97 -7.36
C CYS A 268 -7.87 13.81 -6.74
N LEU A 269 -8.01 13.81 -5.41
CA LEU A 269 -9.02 14.55 -4.64
C LEU A 269 -10.50 14.23 -4.98
N LYS A 270 -10.77 13.13 -5.69
CA LYS A 270 -12.14 12.66 -5.99
C LYS A 270 -12.68 11.79 -4.85
N GLN A 271 -13.99 11.71 -4.71
CA GLN A 271 -14.69 11.05 -3.58
C GLN A 271 -15.20 9.63 -3.89
N ASN A 272 -14.95 9.12 -5.10
CA ASN A 272 -15.55 7.87 -5.61
C ASN A 272 -14.59 6.66 -5.51
N HIS A 273 -13.34 6.87 -5.07
CA HIS A 273 -12.35 5.80 -4.94
C HIS A 273 -11.31 6.16 -3.88
N LEU A 274 -10.68 5.13 -3.32
CA LEU A 274 -9.51 5.24 -2.47
C LEU A 274 -8.22 5.17 -3.29
N ILE A 275 -7.09 5.49 -2.67
CA ILE A 275 -5.79 5.56 -3.35
C ILE A 275 -5.42 4.25 -4.10
N ASP A 276 -5.75 3.09 -3.52
CA ASP A 276 -5.50 1.76 -4.12
C ASP A 276 -6.25 1.52 -5.44
N GLN A 277 -7.34 2.26 -5.65
CA GLN A 277 -8.16 2.18 -6.86
C GLN A 277 -8.12 3.50 -7.66
N CYS A 278 -7.10 4.32 -7.44
CA CYS A 278 -6.98 5.58 -8.16
C CYS A 278 -6.61 5.34 -9.62
N PRO A 279 -7.41 5.79 -10.60
CA PRO A 279 -7.14 5.59 -12.03
C PRO A 279 -5.91 6.38 -12.53
N ILE A 280 -5.38 7.31 -11.73
CA ILE A 280 -4.15 8.07 -12.04
C ILE A 280 -2.90 7.25 -11.70
N ILE A 281 -2.94 6.49 -10.59
CA ILE A 281 -1.80 5.69 -10.10
C ILE A 281 -1.88 4.26 -10.66
N HIS A 282 -3.08 3.69 -10.68
CA HIS A 282 -3.35 2.33 -11.12
C HIS A 282 -4.03 2.33 -12.48
N TYR A 283 -3.46 1.55 -13.40
CA TYR A 283 -4.12 1.28 -14.67
C TYR A 283 -5.33 0.37 -14.44
N ILE A 284 -6.53 0.96 -14.44
CA ILE A 284 -7.79 0.24 -14.39
C ILE A 284 -8.36 0.21 -15.81
N PRO A 285 -8.13 -0.85 -16.59
CA PRO A 285 -8.70 -0.95 -17.92
C PRO A 285 -10.22 -1.03 -17.82
N ASN A 286 -10.93 -0.19 -18.56
CA ASN A 286 -12.37 -0.34 -18.71
C ASN A 286 -12.64 -1.62 -19.52
N LYS A 287 -12.96 -2.70 -18.80
CA LYS A 287 -13.19 -4.04 -19.38
C LYS A 287 -14.14 -4.00 -20.56
N PHE A 288 -15.24 -3.26 -20.46
CA PHE A 288 -16.23 -3.15 -21.55
C PHE A 288 -15.66 -2.49 -22.78
N LYS A 289 -14.84 -1.44 -22.62
CA LYS A 289 -14.21 -0.76 -23.76
C LYS A 289 -13.13 -1.62 -24.41
N THR A 290 -12.34 -2.34 -23.63
CA THR A 290 -11.34 -3.28 -24.15
C THR A 290 -12.02 -4.44 -24.88
N ILE A 291 -13.04 -5.05 -24.28
CA ILE A 291 -13.84 -6.11 -24.91
C ILE A 291 -14.49 -5.60 -26.20
N TYR A 292 -15.10 -4.41 -26.17
CA TYR A 292 -15.70 -3.81 -27.36
C TYR A 292 -14.68 -3.64 -28.48
N ASN A 293 -13.52 -3.07 -28.18
CA ASN A 293 -12.45 -2.88 -29.17
C ASN A 293 -11.90 -4.20 -29.73
N GLU A 294 -11.81 -5.25 -28.91
CA GLU A 294 -11.38 -6.60 -29.35
C GLU A 294 -12.50 -7.39 -30.04
N SER A 295 -13.77 -7.04 -29.79
CA SER A 295 -14.95 -7.66 -30.41
C SER A 295 -15.27 -7.10 -31.79
N ILE A 296 -14.72 -5.93 -32.13
CA ILE A 296 -14.74 -5.42 -33.51
C ILE A 296 -13.78 -6.30 -34.31
N GLY A 297 -14.35 -7.24 -35.07
CA GLY A 297 -13.58 -8.07 -36.00
C GLY A 297 -12.69 -7.20 -36.88
N ALA A 298 -11.43 -7.62 -37.07
CA ALA A 298 -10.51 -6.92 -37.94
C ALA A 298 -11.18 -6.66 -39.31
N PRO A 299 -11.00 -5.47 -39.92
CA PRO A 299 -11.57 -5.20 -41.22
C PRO A 299 -11.16 -6.31 -42.18
N GLN A 300 -12.13 -6.91 -42.88
CA GLN A 300 -11.83 -7.87 -43.93
C GLN A 300 -10.96 -7.17 -44.97
N PHE A 301 -9.65 -7.47 -44.97
CA PHE A 301 -8.77 -7.01 -46.03
C PHE A 301 -9.33 -7.55 -47.34
N HIS A 302 -9.82 -6.68 -48.19
CA HIS A 302 -10.35 -7.05 -49.49
C HIS A 302 -9.25 -7.82 -50.23
N ARG A 303 -9.51 -9.10 -50.53
CA ARG A 303 -8.54 -9.98 -51.20
C ARG A 303 -8.05 -9.27 -52.47
N GLN A 304 -6.77 -8.96 -52.55
CA GLN A 304 -6.19 -8.37 -53.77
C GLN A 304 -6.57 -9.27 -54.96
N LYS A 305 -7.16 -8.67 -56.01
CA LYS A 305 -7.51 -9.39 -57.24
C LYS A 305 -6.23 -9.96 -57.85
N CYS A 306 -6.05 -11.27 -57.75
CA CYS A 306 -4.95 -11.97 -58.39
C CYS A 306 -5.19 -11.96 -59.90
N VAL A 307 -4.32 -11.28 -60.66
CA VAL A 307 -4.31 -11.36 -62.12
C VAL A 307 -3.71 -12.72 -62.50
N ARG A 308 -4.54 -13.62 -62.99
CA ARG A 308 -4.12 -14.93 -63.50
C ARG A 308 -3.32 -14.69 -64.79
N LYS A 309 -1.97 -14.76 -64.72
CA LYS A 309 -1.14 -14.74 -65.94
C LYS A 309 -1.54 -15.91 -66.83
N ASN A 310 -1.70 -15.65 -68.12
CA ASN A 310 -2.13 -16.60 -69.16
C ASN A 310 -1.07 -17.66 -69.48
N ASN A 311 -0.67 -18.46 -68.47
CA ASN A 311 0.31 -19.52 -68.63
C ASN A 311 -0.20 -20.70 -69.49
N LYS A 312 -1.51 -20.77 -69.79
CA LYS A 312 -2.10 -21.81 -70.66
C LYS A 312 -1.63 -21.71 -72.12
N ALA A 313 -1.45 -20.50 -72.64
CA ALA A 313 -1.01 -20.30 -74.03
C ALA A 313 0.46 -20.72 -74.24
N GLN A 314 1.33 -20.38 -73.28
CA GLN A 314 2.73 -20.82 -73.30
C GLN A 314 2.87 -22.34 -73.18
N HIS A 315 2.00 -23.00 -72.43
CA HIS A 315 2.03 -24.46 -72.31
C HIS A 315 1.68 -25.14 -73.64
N LYS A 316 0.66 -24.64 -74.35
CA LYS A 316 0.21 -25.19 -75.64
C LYS A 316 1.31 -25.12 -76.72
N ASN A 317 2.06 -24.01 -76.75
CA ASN A 317 3.17 -23.86 -77.69
C ASN A 317 4.33 -24.82 -77.36
N LYS A 318 4.68 -24.99 -76.07
CA LYS A 318 5.68 -25.96 -75.65
C LYS A 318 5.29 -27.41 -75.96
N THR A 319 4.00 -27.74 -75.87
CA THR A 319 3.54 -29.10 -76.21
C THR A 319 3.67 -29.38 -77.70
N ARG A 320 3.39 -28.39 -78.56
CA ARG A 320 3.59 -28.53 -80.02
C ARG A 320 5.06 -28.74 -80.37
N THR A 321 5.97 -27.94 -79.81
CA THR A 321 7.40 -28.12 -80.09
C THR A 321 7.91 -29.51 -79.67
N ILE A 322 7.44 -30.03 -78.53
CA ILE A 322 7.79 -31.39 -78.08
C ILE A 322 7.24 -32.45 -79.04
N GLN A 323 6.03 -32.25 -79.60
CA GLN A 323 5.45 -33.17 -80.57
C GLN A 323 6.22 -33.16 -81.90
N ASP A 324 6.60 -31.97 -82.38
CA ASP A 324 7.38 -31.82 -83.61
C ASP A 324 8.78 -32.44 -83.45
N ASP A 325 9.43 -32.23 -82.30
CA ASP A 325 10.73 -32.87 -81.98
C ASP A 325 10.63 -34.39 -81.90
N ALA A 326 9.53 -34.93 -81.36
CA ALA A 326 9.30 -36.37 -81.29
C ALA A 326 9.06 -37.00 -82.67
N LEU A 327 8.36 -36.30 -83.57
CA LEU A 327 8.18 -36.75 -84.95
C LEU A 327 9.50 -36.74 -85.70
N ASN A 328 10.29 -35.66 -85.60
CA ASN A 328 11.62 -35.61 -86.20
C ASN A 328 12.52 -36.74 -85.69
N PHE A 329 12.43 -37.10 -84.40
CA PHE A 329 13.19 -38.23 -83.85
C PHE A 329 12.73 -39.59 -84.41
N VAL A 330 11.44 -39.78 -84.64
CA VAL A 330 10.94 -41.02 -85.28
C VAL A 330 11.43 -41.10 -86.72
N ASP A 331 11.37 -40.00 -87.47
CA ASP A 331 11.82 -39.94 -88.86
C ASP A 331 13.34 -40.16 -88.98
N ASP A 332 14.13 -39.58 -88.08
CA ASP A 332 15.61 -39.72 -88.09
C ASP A 332 16.09 -41.15 -87.77
N TYR A 333 15.27 -41.94 -87.06
CA TYR A 333 15.65 -43.27 -86.56
C TYR A 333 14.70 -44.38 -86.99
N GLU A 334 13.88 -44.15 -88.02
CA GLU A 334 12.85 -45.07 -88.51
C GLU A 334 13.42 -46.48 -88.77
N ASP A 335 14.57 -46.54 -89.46
CA ASP A 335 15.27 -47.80 -89.78
C ASP A 335 15.70 -48.59 -88.53
N ILE A 336 16.11 -47.90 -87.47
CA ILE A 336 16.57 -48.53 -86.21
C ILE A 336 15.37 -48.97 -85.37
N ILE A 337 14.31 -48.17 -85.36
CA ILE A 337 13.07 -48.49 -84.65
C ILE A 337 12.40 -49.71 -85.29
N ASP A 338 12.34 -49.78 -86.61
CA ASP A 338 11.78 -50.92 -87.34
C ASP A 338 12.59 -52.21 -87.15
N LEU A 339 13.93 -52.11 -87.07
CA LEU A 339 14.79 -53.24 -86.71
C LEU A 339 14.50 -53.73 -85.29
N TYR A 340 14.29 -52.82 -84.33
CA TYR A 340 13.97 -53.17 -82.95
C TYR A 340 12.58 -53.79 -82.79
N ILE A 341 11.58 -53.28 -83.53
CA ILE A 341 10.21 -53.82 -83.52
C ILE A 341 10.19 -55.23 -84.14
N LYS A 342 10.89 -55.44 -85.27
CA LYS A 342 11.01 -56.77 -85.90
C LYS A 342 11.74 -57.79 -85.04
N GLN A 343 12.68 -57.36 -84.19
CA GLN A 343 13.38 -58.28 -83.27
C GLN A 343 12.55 -58.68 -82.06
N ASN A 344 11.59 -57.86 -81.64
CA ASN A 344 10.91 -58.01 -80.35
C ASN A 344 9.42 -58.34 -80.43
N ILE A 345 8.85 -58.52 -81.63
CA ILE A 345 7.46 -58.98 -81.80
C ILE A 345 7.46 -60.29 -82.58
N ASN A 346 7.67 -61.39 -81.86
CA ASN A 346 7.26 -62.73 -82.27
C ASN A 346 6.91 -63.50 -80.99
N TYR A 347 5.66 -63.37 -80.57
CA TYR A 347 4.84 -64.40 -79.92
C TYR A 347 3.39 -63.90 -79.95
N ASP A 348 2.73 -64.31 -81.02
CA ASP A 348 1.43 -64.97 -81.02
C ASP A 348 0.32 -64.33 -80.17
N SER A 349 -0.48 -63.51 -80.87
CA SER A 349 -1.85 -63.93 -81.25
C SER A 349 -2.12 -65.40 -80.93
N ASP A 350 -3.03 -65.67 -79.99
CA ASP A 350 -4.25 -66.42 -80.31
C ASP A 350 -5.20 -66.40 -79.10
N ASN A 351 -6.39 -65.84 -79.36
CA ASN A 351 -7.71 -66.37 -78.98
C ASN A 351 -8.04 -66.52 -77.48
N ASP A 352 -8.95 -65.68 -76.97
CA ASP A 352 -10.38 -65.97 -77.08
C ASP A 352 -11.22 -64.88 -76.40
N GLU A 353 -12.24 -64.42 -77.12
CA GLU A 353 -13.38 -63.69 -76.58
C GLU A 353 -14.23 -64.67 -75.74
N GLU A 354 -14.54 -64.35 -74.48
CA GLU A 354 -15.90 -64.51 -73.93
C GLU A 354 -16.05 -63.93 -72.50
N GLN A 355 -17.10 -63.11 -72.36
CA GLN A 355 -18.02 -62.95 -71.23
C GLN A 355 -17.56 -62.47 -69.83
N SER A 356 -18.15 -61.31 -69.51
CA SER A 356 -18.92 -60.96 -68.29
C SER A 356 -18.24 -60.61 -66.97
N ASP A 357 -18.81 -59.54 -66.42
CA ASP A 357 -19.04 -59.16 -65.02
C ASP A 357 -17.89 -58.70 -64.12
N ASP A 358 -18.03 -57.43 -63.74
CA ASP A 358 -17.71 -56.82 -62.44
C ASP A 358 -16.77 -57.60 -61.51
N LYS A 359 -15.55 -57.07 -61.36
CA LYS A 359 -14.92 -56.73 -60.05
C LYS A 359 -13.49 -56.18 -60.22
N LEU A 360 -13.28 -54.94 -59.74
CA LEU A 360 -12.03 -54.58 -59.05
C LEU A 360 -11.93 -55.39 -57.73
N PRO A 361 -10.79 -55.55 -57.00
CA PRO A 361 -9.46 -54.93 -57.16
C PRO A 361 -8.23 -55.81 -56.69
N TYR A 362 -7.03 -55.19 -56.73
CA TYR A 362 -5.82 -55.38 -55.87
C TYR A 362 -4.71 -56.42 -56.18
N LEU A 363 -3.52 -55.84 -56.48
CA LEU A 363 -2.18 -56.01 -55.89
C LEU A 363 -1.72 -57.38 -55.35
N THR A 364 -0.57 -57.87 -55.86
CA THR A 364 0.70 -58.18 -55.12
C THR A 364 1.72 -58.71 -56.14
N ASN A 365 2.82 -57.99 -56.45
CA ASN A 365 4.14 -57.95 -55.80
C ASN A 365 4.82 -59.31 -55.58
N GLU A 366 5.97 -59.51 -56.25
CA GLU A 366 7.28 -59.90 -55.69
C GLU A 366 8.36 -59.68 -56.79
N LYS A 367 9.27 -58.69 -56.65
CA LYS A 367 10.65 -58.75 -56.07
C LYS A 367 11.61 -59.57 -56.97
N GLU A 368 12.80 -59.11 -57.40
CA GLU A 368 13.86 -58.36 -56.72
C GLU A 368 14.85 -57.63 -57.67
N ASN A 369 15.42 -56.54 -57.15
CA ASN A 369 16.80 -56.01 -57.21
C ASN A 369 17.57 -55.81 -58.53
N LEU A 370 17.99 -54.55 -58.77
CA LEU A 370 19.40 -54.11 -58.76
C LEU A 370 19.58 -52.56 -58.81
N GLN A 371 20.04 -52.04 -57.67
CA GLN A 371 21.02 -50.98 -57.40
C GLN A 371 21.11 -49.65 -58.19
N GLU A 372 20.97 -48.59 -57.37
CA GLU A 372 21.73 -47.32 -57.31
C GLU A 372 21.82 -46.37 -58.52
N LYS A 373 21.25 -45.16 -58.34
CA LYS A 373 22.04 -43.92 -58.43
C LYS A 373 21.38 -42.72 -57.73
N LYS A 374 22.21 -42.05 -56.93
CA LYS A 374 21.97 -40.84 -56.12
C LYS A 374 21.75 -39.61 -56.98
N VAL A 375 20.80 -38.74 -56.62
CA VAL A 375 20.94 -37.28 -56.86
C VAL A 375 20.46 -36.47 -55.64
N LYS A 376 21.22 -35.43 -55.34
CA LYS A 376 21.40 -34.73 -54.07
C LYS A 376 20.25 -33.79 -53.68
N ASN A 377 19.99 -33.74 -52.37
CA ASN A 377 19.33 -32.66 -51.65
C ASN A 377 20.07 -31.32 -51.83
N THR A 378 19.33 -30.25 -52.10
CA THR A 378 19.77 -28.87 -51.82
C THR A 378 18.86 -28.24 -50.78
N VAL A 379 19.48 -28.01 -49.62
CA VAL A 379 18.99 -27.28 -48.46
C VAL A 379 18.76 -25.81 -48.81
N TYR A 380 17.58 -25.26 -48.52
CA TYR A 380 17.38 -23.82 -48.35
C TYR A 380 17.07 -23.52 -46.89
N SER A 381 18.05 -22.95 -46.18
CA SER A 381 17.91 -22.47 -44.82
C SER A 381 17.14 -21.14 -44.82
N GLY A 382 15.94 -21.11 -44.25
CA GLY A 382 15.20 -19.90 -43.97
C GLY A 382 15.34 -19.51 -42.49
N LYS A 383 16.08 -18.43 -42.20
CA LYS A 383 16.21 -17.81 -40.88
C LYS A 383 14.81 -17.42 -40.33
N LYS A 384 14.29 -18.18 -39.36
CA LYS A 384 13.21 -17.71 -38.47
C LYS A 384 13.85 -16.85 -37.37
N GLN A 385 13.91 -15.54 -37.58
CA GLN A 385 14.15 -14.60 -36.48
C GLN A 385 12.91 -14.58 -35.57
N ASN A 386 13.14 -14.84 -34.28
CA ASN A 386 12.16 -14.91 -33.21
C ASN A 386 11.41 -13.57 -33.06
N LYS A 387 10.14 -13.53 -33.49
CA LYS A 387 9.23 -12.36 -33.28
C LYS A 387 9.02 -12.02 -31.79
N ASN A 388 9.33 -12.95 -30.88
CA ASN A 388 9.19 -12.76 -29.43
C ASN A 388 10.25 -11.80 -28.83
N GLU A 389 11.44 -11.70 -29.42
CA GLU A 389 12.50 -10.80 -28.90
C GLU A 389 12.22 -9.33 -29.24
N ILE A 390 11.59 -9.08 -30.40
CA ILE A 390 11.19 -7.72 -30.83
C ILE A 390 10.03 -7.21 -29.96
N TYR A 391 9.15 -8.09 -29.51
CA TYR A 391 8.03 -7.74 -28.65
C TYR A 391 8.50 -7.37 -27.23
N ASN A 392 9.46 -8.12 -26.68
CA ASN A 392 10.02 -7.84 -25.35
C ASN A 392 10.85 -6.55 -25.31
N LYS A 393 11.57 -6.20 -26.40
CA LYS A 393 12.33 -4.95 -26.49
C LYS A 393 11.45 -3.70 -26.59
N LYS A 394 10.22 -3.83 -27.11
CA LYS A 394 9.25 -2.72 -27.17
C LYS A 394 8.58 -2.45 -25.82
N LEU A 395 8.35 -3.49 -25.01
CA LEU A 395 7.79 -3.36 -23.67
C LEU A 395 8.75 -2.65 -22.69
N THR A 396 10.05 -2.96 -22.76
CA THR A 396 11.06 -2.29 -21.91
C THR A 396 11.23 -0.80 -22.23
N ASN A 397 11.11 -0.42 -23.51
CA ASN A 397 11.20 0.99 -23.91
C ASN A 397 9.96 1.82 -23.53
N TYR A 398 8.79 1.20 -23.36
CA TYR A 398 7.59 1.89 -22.87
C TYR A 398 7.68 2.20 -21.37
N TYR A 399 8.23 1.28 -20.58
CA TYR A 399 8.44 1.47 -19.14
C TYR A 399 9.44 2.60 -18.84
N PHE A 400 10.52 2.73 -19.62
CA PHE A 400 11.50 3.80 -19.41
C PHE A 400 11.00 5.19 -19.79
N LYS A 401 9.99 5.31 -20.67
CA LYS A 401 9.47 6.60 -21.12
C LYS A 401 8.47 7.24 -20.15
N LEU A 402 7.84 6.44 -19.28
CA LEU A 402 6.91 6.93 -18.25
C LEU A 402 7.62 7.43 -16.98
N ILE A 403 8.84 6.95 -16.69
CA ILE A 403 9.62 7.36 -15.51
C ILE A 403 10.25 8.76 -15.66
N LYS A 404 10.29 9.32 -16.88
CA LYS A 404 10.87 10.67 -17.15
C LYS A 404 9.85 11.82 -17.18
N VAL A 405 8.57 11.57 -16.89
CA VAL A 405 7.52 12.60 -16.93
C VAL A 405 7.03 13.01 -15.53
N VAL A 406 7.59 12.42 -14.45
CA VAL A 406 7.20 12.73 -13.06
C VAL A 406 8.43 12.93 -12.16
N PHE A 407 9.37 13.77 -12.61
CA PHE A 407 10.32 14.44 -11.73
C PHE A 407 10.17 15.94 -11.90
#